data_AF-A0A3N4S3Q6-F1
#
_entry.id   AF-A0A3N4S3Q6-F1
#
_cell.length_a   1.000
_cell.length_b   1.000
_cell.length_c   1.000
_cell.angle_alpha   90.00
_cell.angle_beta   90.00
_cell.angle_gamma   90.00
#
_symmetry.space_group_name_H-M   'P 1'
#
loop_
_entity.id
_entity.type
_entity.pdbx_description
1 polymer ?
#
loop_
_entity_poly.entity_id
_entity_poly.type
_entity_poly.pdbx_seq_one_letter_code
_entity_poly.pdbx_strand_id
1 'polypeptide(L)'
;MGTNYYVHTPACANACEHCSASEQLHLGKSSMGWRFLFQAEPDWPREQAYSLWLERAKSGEIRDEYGRATTLDELLAFVQKKQDGRSHVGIRPQLSSALYASMREADFDCGGYDFCDRYFS
;
A
#
# COMPACT_ATOMS: atom_id res chain seq x y z
N MET A 1 -0.89 8.79 -14.23
CA MET A 1 0.37 8.38 -13.59
C MET A 1 0.14 8.36 -12.09
N GLY A 2 0.53 7.28 -11.44
CA GLY A 2 0.47 7.14 -9.99
C GLY A 2 1.81 6.60 -9.50
N THR A 3 2.15 6.90 -8.26
CA THR A 3 3.46 6.61 -7.68
C THR A 3 3.36 5.49 -6.67
N ASN A 4 4.10 4.41 -6.90
CA ASN A 4 4.22 3.30 -5.95
C ASN A 4 5.25 3.62 -4.86
N TYR A 5 5.02 3.08 -3.67
CA TYR A 5 5.89 3.21 -2.51
C TYR A 5 6.23 1.82 -1.99
N TYR A 6 7.48 1.64 -1.59
CA TYR A 6 8.03 0.38 -1.15
C TYR A 6 8.84 0.56 0.13
N VAL A 7 8.92 -0.48 0.95
CA VAL A 7 9.90 -0.58 2.04
C VAL A 7 10.97 -1.58 1.63
N HIS A 8 12.24 -1.19 1.82
CA HIS A 8 13.40 -2.02 1.59
C HIS A 8 13.90 -2.53 2.93
N THR A 9 13.70 -3.83 3.19
CA THR A 9 14.15 -4.46 4.43
C THR A 9 15.67 -4.68 4.38
N PRO A 10 16.38 -4.46 5.49
CA PRO A 10 17.81 -4.76 5.55
C PRO A 10 18.02 -6.27 5.41
N ALA A 11 19.09 -6.67 4.71
CA ALA A 11 19.53 -8.05 4.72
C ALA A 11 19.89 -8.46 6.16
N CYS A 12 19.60 -9.71 6.53
CA CYS A 12 19.93 -10.19 7.88
C CYS A 12 21.43 -10.10 8.15
N ALA A 13 21.79 -9.67 9.37
CA ALA A 13 23.19 -9.56 9.80
C ALA A 13 23.95 -10.90 9.72
N ASN A 14 23.23 -12.02 9.87
CA ASN A 14 23.70 -13.36 9.54
C ASN A 14 22.99 -13.80 8.25
N ALA A 15 23.70 -13.77 7.12
CA ALA A 15 23.18 -14.21 5.83
C ALA A 15 22.83 -15.71 5.91
N CYS A 16 21.56 -16.03 6.15
CA CYS A 16 21.01 -17.35 5.90
C CYS A 16 20.51 -17.42 4.45
N GLU A 17 20.39 -18.61 3.87
CA GLU A 17 19.87 -18.80 2.50
C GLU A 17 18.52 -18.11 2.29
N HIS A 18 17.66 -18.04 3.31
CA HIS A 18 16.36 -17.35 3.26
C HIS A 18 16.42 -15.82 3.27
N CYS A 19 17.49 -15.19 3.74
CA CYS A 19 17.57 -13.74 3.96
C CYS A 19 18.75 -13.07 3.24
N SER A 20 19.28 -13.76 2.22
CA SER A 20 20.44 -13.34 1.44
C SER A 20 20.18 -12.13 0.54
N ALA A 21 18.92 -11.69 0.40
CA ALA A 21 18.54 -10.50 -0.34
C ALA A 21 17.67 -9.59 0.52
N SER A 22 17.93 -8.27 0.46
CA SER A 22 16.97 -7.26 0.90
C SER A 22 15.67 -7.43 0.13
N GLU A 23 14.53 -7.50 0.82
CA GLU A 23 13.23 -7.59 0.16
C GLU A 23 12.68 -6.19 -0.10
N GLN A 24 12.01 -6.04 -1.24
CA GLN A 24 11.25 -4.86 -1.57
C GLN A 24 9.77 -5.18 -1.40
N LEU A 25 9.16 -4.69 -0.32
CA LEU A 25 7.75 -4.90 -0.03
C LEU A 25 6.94 -3.69 -0.45
N HIS A 26 5.85 -3.90 -1.17
CA HIS A 26 4.96 -2.83 -1.61
C HIS A 26 4.16 -2.29 -0.42
N LEU A 27 4.13 -0.97 -0.27
CA LEU A 27 3.37 -0.26 0.77
C LEU A 27 2.08 0.32 0.20
N GLY A 28 2.05 0.73 -1.05
CA GLY A 28 0.85 1.27 -1.66
C GLY A 28 1.14 2.23 -2.81
N LYS A 29 0.08 2.76 -3.39
CA LYS A 29 0.15 3.63 -4.56
C LYS A 29 -0.64 4.91 -4.35
N SER A 30 -0.07 5.98 -4.85
CA SER A 30 -0.70 7.29 -4.92
C SER A 30 -1.17 7.57 -6.34
N SER A 31 -2.48 7.65 -6.57
CA SER A 31 -3.05 7.98 -7.89
C SER A 31 -3.61 9.40 -7.93
N MET A 32 -3.56 10.05 -9.09
CA MET A 32 -4.02 11.44 -9.24
C MET A 32 -5.54 11.54 -8.99
N GLY A 33 -5.93 12.37 -8.02
CA GLY A 33 -7.34 12.60 -7.65
C GLY A 33 -8.01 11.42 -6.95
N TRP A 34 -7.22 10.48 -6.44
CA TRP A 34 -7.65 9.37 -5.59
C TRP A 34 -6.95 9.44 -4.23
N ARG A 35 -7.52 8.79 -3.23
CA ARG A 35 -6.86 8.50 -1.96
C ARG A 35 -5.62 7.63 -2.20
N PHE A 36 -4.78 7.52 -1.18
CA PHE A 36 -3.70 6.55 -1.21
C PHE A 36 -4.30 5.14 -1.07
N LEU A 37 -3.90 4.23 -1.95
CA LEU A 37 -4.29 2.83 -1.89
C LEU A 37 -3.18 2.04 -1.22
N PHE A 38 -3.45 1.53 -0.02
CA PHE A 38 -2.51 0.74 0.76
C PHE A 38 -2.43 -0.69 0.25
N GLN A 39 -1.24 -1.29 0.27
CA GLN A 39 -1.07 -2.71 0.02
C GLN A 39 -1.24 -3.50 1.33
N ALA A 40 -2.19 -4.42 1.37
CA ALA A 40 -2.28 -5.48 2.37
C ALA A 40 -1.78 -6.80 1.78
N GLU A 41 -1.35 -7.73 2.64
CA GLU A 41 -1.20 -9.13 2.21
C GLU A 41 -2.56 -9.84 2.19
N PRO A 42 -2.74 -10.85 1.34
CA PRO A 42 -3.98 -11.64 1.26
C PRO A 42 -4.43 -12.27 2.58
N ASP A 43 -3.50 -12.55 3.49
CA ASP A 43 -3.75 -13.23 4.78
C ASP A 43 -3.92 -12.27 5.95
N TRP A 44 -3.84 -10.95 5.74
CA TRP A 44 -4.01 -9.97 6.82
C TRP A 44 -5.48 -9.85 7.26
N PRO A 45 -5.76 -9.88 8.58
CA PRO A 45 -7.08 -9.50 9.08
C PRO A 45 -7.39 -8.06 8.71
N ARG A 46 -8.53 -7.83 8.03
CA ARG A 46 -8.88 -6.51 7.45
C ARG A 46 -8.95 -5.42 8.51
N GLU A 47 -9.42 -5.73 9.70
CA GLU A 47 -9.53 -4.82 10.84
C GLU A 47 -8.17 -4.46 11.48
N GLN A 48 -7.11 -5.23 11.19
CA GLN A 48 -5.74 -5.00 11.68
C GLN A 48 -4.78 -4.56 10.57
N ALA A 49 -5.26 -4.43 9.33
CA ALA A 49 -4.45 -4.16 8.15
C ALA A 49 -3.60 -2.88 8.32
N TYR A 50 -4.17 -1.81 8.90
CA TYR A 50 -3.43 -0.56 9.12
C TYR A 50 -2.29 -0.72 10.13
N SER A 51 -2.50 -1.43 11.24
CA SER A 51 -1.42 -1.71 12.20
C SER A 51 -0.33 -2.59 11.61
N LEU A 52 -0.69 -3.64 10.87
CA LEU A 52 0.28 -4.53 10.21
C LEU A 52 1.06 -3.79 9.12
N TRP A 53 0.39 -2.89 8.39
CA TRP A 53 1.01 -2.01 7.42
C TRP A 53 2.03 -1.06 8.06
N LEU A 54 1.71 -0.48 9.21
CA LEU A 54 2.65 0.37 9.94
C LEU A 54 3.90 -0.40 10.38
N GLU A 55 3.74 -1.62 10.90
CA GLU A 55 4.88 -2.45 11.28
C GLU A 55 5.73 -2.83 10.06
N ARG A 56 5.10 -3.13 8.92
CA ARG A 56 5.80 -3.30 7.65
C ARG A 56 6.57 -2.04 7.24
N ALA A 57 5.94 -0.87 7.28
CA ALA A 57 6.59 0.37 6.86
C ALA A 57 7.79 0.76 7.74
N LYS A 58 7.78 0.36 9.02
CA LYS A 58 8.90 0.55 9.96
C LYS A 58 10.04 -0.46 9.78
N SER A 59 9.83 -1.53 9.02
CA SER A 59 10.81 -2.62 8.90
C SER A 59 12.05 -2.28 8.07
N GLY A 60 12.11 -1.11 7.45
CA GLY A 60 13.23 -0.72 6.61
C GLY A 60 13.13 0.70 6.05
N GLU A 61 13.90 0.95 4.99
CA GLU A 61 13.93 2.26 4.32
C GLU A 61 12.77 2.36 3.32
N ILE A 62 11.96 3.41 3.42
CA ILE A 62 10.85 3.64 2.50
C ILE A 62 11.35 4.43 1.27
N ARG A 63 11.04 3.93 0.08
CA ARG A 63 11.37 4.57 -1.20
C ARG A 63 10.17 4.63 -2.13
N ASP A 64 10.12 5.66 -2.96
CA ASP A 64 9.17 5.72 -4.08
C ASP A 64 9.65 4.89 -5.28
N GLU A 65 8.79 4.75 -6.30
CA GLU A 65 9.10 4.04 -7.55
C GLU A 65 10.30 4.60 -8.34
N TYR A 66 10.73 5.83 -8.04
CA TYR A 66 11.89 6.49 -8.64
C TYR A 66 13.14 6.37 -7.75
N GLY A 67 13.07 5.62 -6.65
CA GLY A 67 14.17 5.39 -5.72
C GLY A 67 14.43 6.54 -4.74
N ARG A 68 13.52 7.52 -4.62
CA ARG A 68 13.66 8.62 -3.65
C ARG A 68 13.27 8.13 -2.27
N ALA A 69 14.16 8.30 -1.30
CA ALA A 69 13.88 8.00 0.09
C ALA A 69 12.81 8.97 0.65
N THR A 70 11.90 8.42 1.46
CA THR A 70 10.92 9.18 2.24
C THR A 70 10.86 8.58 3.65
N THR A 71 10.58 9.39 4.64
CA THR A 71 10.30 8.90 6.00
C THR A 71 8.85 8.42 6.12
N LEU A 72 8.57 7.60 7.14
CA LEU A 72 7.21 7.18 7.45
C LEU A 72 6.30 8.39 7.76
N ASP A 73 6.80 9.36 8.51
CA ASP A 73 6.03 10.57 8.87
C ASP A 73 5.69 11.41 7.64
N GLU A 74 6.63 11.57 6.70
CA GLU A 74 6.38 12.26 5.43
C GLU A 74 5.35 11.51 4.59
N LEU A 75 5.42 10.18 4.52
CA LEU A 75 4.45 9.36 3.81
C LEU A 75 3.06 9.48 4.46
N LEU A 76 2.96 9.40 5.79
CA LEU A 76 1.69 9.56 6.50
C LEU A 76 1.10 10.97 6.33
N ALA A 77 1.92 12.01 6.43
CA ALA A 77 1.50 13.38 6.17
C ALA A 77 1.01 13.56 4.73
N PHE A 78 1.65 12.90 3.77
CA PHE A 78 1.22 12.87 2.38
C PHE A 78 -0.10 12.12 2.18
N VAL A 79 -0.25 10.94 2.77
CA VAL A 79 -1.51 10.17 2.77
C VAL A 79 -2.64 11.03 3.31
N GLN A 80 -2.42 11.70 4.44
CA GLN A 80 -3.44 12.55 5.07
C GLN A 80 -3.90 13.68 4.15
N LYS A 81 -2.98 14.32 3.41
CA LYS A 81 -3.33 15.35 2.42
C LYS A 81 -4.18 14.80 1.26
N LYS A 82 -4.14 13.50 1.02
CA LYS A 82 -4.90 12.85 -0.05
C LYS A 82 -6.26 12.31 0.39
N GLN A 83 -6.61 12.41 1.68
CA GLN A 83 -7.87 11.85 2.20
C GLN A 83 -9.13 12.52 1.64
N ASP A 84 -9.02 13.74 1.09
CA ASP A 84 -10.11 14.41 0.37
C ASP A 84 -10.29 13.90 -1.07
N GLY A 85 -9.44 12.97 -1.52
CA GLY A 85 -9.52 12.35 -2.84
C GLY A 85 -10.68 11.38 -2.98
N ARG A 86 -10.89 10.90 -4.22
CA ARG A 86 -11.84 9.81 -4.49
C ARG A 86 -11.40 8.55 -3.77
N SER A 87 -12.33 7.93 -3.03
CA SER A 87 -12.07 6.65 -2.38
C SER A 87 -12.20 5.51 -3.39
N HIS A 88 -11.30 4.53 -3.28
CA HIS A 88 -11.30 3.29 -4.03
C HIS A 88 -12.49 2.39 -3.64
N VAL A 89 -12.92 2.45 -2.38
CA VAL A 89 -14.11 1.74 -1.89
C VAL A 89 -15.40 2.55 -2.06
N GLY A 90 -15.30 3.89 -2.12
CA GLY A 90 -16.43 4.82 -2.21
C GLY A 90 -17.02 5.04 -3.62
N ILE A 91 -17.85 4.09 -4.08
CA ILE A 91 -18.99 4.20 -5.04
C ILE A 91 -18.77 4.76 -6.48
N ARG A 92 -19.13 3.94 -7.50
CA ARG A 92 -20.22 4.20 -8.48
C ARG A 92 -20.86 2.89 -9.01
N PRO A 93 -22.21 2.69 -8.93
CA PRO A 93 -22.93 1.51 -9.41
C PRO A 93 -23.17 1.47 -10.93
N GLN A 94 -22.70 2.50 -11.67
CA GLN A 94 -23.17 2.81 -13.03
C GLN A 94 -22.20 2.38 -14.14
N LEU A 95 -21.06 1.75 -13.80
CA LEU A 95 -20.02 1.32 -14.74
C LEU A 95 -19.71 -0.16 -14.51
N SER A 96 -20.72 -1.02 -14.70
CA SER A 96 -20.55 -2.47 -14.60
C SER A 96 -19.94 -3.02 -15.90
N SER A 97 -18.62 -2.95 -16.03
CA SER A 97 -17.93 -3.99 -16.80
C SER A 97 -17.45 -5.04 -15.79
N ALA A 98 -17.55 -6.32 -16.15
CA ALA A 98 -17.15 -7.44 -15.28
C ALA A 98 -15.69 -7.34 -14.80
N LEU A 99 -14.83 -6.63 -15.54
CA LEU A 99 -13.44 -6.33 -15.16
C LEU A 99 -13.35 -5.41 -13.93
N TYR A 100 -14.28 -4.46 -13.74
CA TYR A 100 -14.31 -3.61 -12.55
C TYR A 100 -14.87 -4.32 -11.31
N ALA A 101 -15.68 -5.35 -11.48
CA ALA A 101 -16.23 -6.12 -10.37
C ALA A 101 -15.14 -6.95 -9.67
N SER A 102 -14.27 -7.62 -10.44
CA SER A 102 -13.19 -8.43 -9.86
C SER A 102 -12.11 -7.58 -9.19
N MET A 103 -11.82 -6.36 -9.67
CA MET A 103 -10.88 -5.45 -9.01
C MET A 103 -11.41 -4.94 -7.66
N ARG A 104 -12.73 -4.85 -7.49
CA ARG A 104 -13.38 -4.34 -6.27
C ARG A 104 -13.38 -5.30 -5.09
N GLU A 105 -13.33 -6.60 -5.33
CA GLU A 105 -13.37 -7.59 -4.22
C GLU A 105 -12.13 -7.51 -3.32
N ALA A 106 -11.02 -7.05 -3.89
CA ALA A 106 -9.74 -6.91 -3.21
C ALA A 106 -9.60 -5.60 -2.42
N ASP A 107 -10.36 -4.57 -2.80
CA ASP A 107 -10.31 -3.26 -2.15
C ASP A 107 -11.21 -3.24 -0.91
N PHE A 108 -10.69 -2.76 0.23
CA PHE A 108 -11.44 -2.70 1.49
C PHE A 108 -11.08 -1.46 2.32
N ASP A 109 -12.00 -1.05 3.21
CA ASP A 109 -11.75 0.02 4.17
C ASP A 109 -11.13 -0.56 5.45
N CYS A 110 -10.10 0.11 5.95
CA CYS A 110 -9.57 -0.12 7.29
C CYS A 110 -9.41 1.23 8.00
N GLY A 111 -10.38 1.60 8.84
CA GLY A 111 -10.30 2.82 9.65
C GLY A 111 -10.35 4.11 8.83
N GLY A 112 -11.07 4.12 7.70
CA GLY A 112 -11.16 5.27 6.81
C GLY A 112 -10.03 5.39 5.77
N TYR A 113 -9.19 4.36 5.67
CA TYR A 113 -8.15 4.23 4.65
C TYR A 113 -8.49 3.11 3.67
N ASP A 114 -8.17 3.33 2.40
CA ASP A 114 -8.44 2.37 1.33
C ASP A 114 -7.26 1.39 1.19
N PHE A 115 -7.51 0.10 1.37
CA PHE A 115 -6.55 -0.99 1.21
C PHE A 115 -6.89 -1.86 0.00
N CYS A 116 -5.90 -2.58 -0.53
CA CYS A 116 -6.05 -3.62 -1.54
C CYS A 116 -5.22 -4.85 -1.14
N ASP A 117 -5.82 -6.04 -1.16
CA ASP A 117 -5.16 -7.32 -0.83
C ASP A 117 -4.59 -8.08 -2.05
N ARG A 118 -4.75 -7.53 -3.27
CA ARG A 118 -4.08 -8.03 -4.47
C ARG A 118 -2.79 -7.28 -4.71
N TYR A 119 -1.78 -7.97 -5.26
CA TYR A 119 -0.59 -7.30 -5.77
C TYR A 119 -0.96 -6.45 -7.01
N PHE A 120 -0.69 -5.15 -6.94
CA PHE A 120 -0.87 -4.22 -8.07
C PHE A 120 0.47 -3.60 -8.49
N SER A 121 0.65 -3.44 -9.81
CA SER A 121 1.84 -2.82 -10.43
C SER A 121 1.81 -1.30 -10.43
#